data_AF-A0A3P7JYT1-F1
#
_entry.id   AF-A0A3P7JYT1-F1
#
_cell.length_a   1.000
_cell.length_b   1.000
_cell.length_c   1.000
_cell.angle_alpha   90.00
_cell.angle_beta   90.00
_cell.angle_gamma   90.00
#
_symmetry.space_group_name_H-M   'P 1'
#
loop_
_entity.id
_entity.type
_entity.pdbx_description
1 polymer ?
#
loop_
_entity_poly.entity_id
_entity_poly.type
_entity_poly.pdbx_seq_one_letter_code
_entity_poly.pdbx_strand_id
1 'polypeptide(L)'
;MDLFLGSNEEHDAKKLERFLEDCFSNGVAVDGVQAQSSAESSAMWRLRESAPLAVSADGFAYKNDVSLPLEHFYQLTEEIRARCAKLAKNIVTYGHLGDGNSHLNVTSEGYSQELYDSLYPFLYEWVIAHGGSISAEHGIGQLKLPYSSLGKSAAERDLVWKIKAIFDPSGILNPYKTF
;
A
#
# COMPACT_ATOMS: atom_id res chain seq x y z
N MET A 1 -16.33 16.59 21.21
CA MET A 1 -15.70 15.31 20.87
C MET A 1 -14.30 15.69 20.47
N ASP A 2 -13.36 15.46 21.38
CA ASP A 2 -12.05 16.11 21.42
C ASP A 2 -11.19 15.62 20.25
N LEU A 3 -10.57 16.56 19.54
CA LEU A 3 -9.80 16.32 18.32
C LEU A 3 -8.44 15.65 18.56
N PHE A 4 -8.04 15.47 19.82
CA PHE A 4 -6.69 15.06 20.18
C PHE A 4 -6.72 13.78 21.01
N LEU A 5 -6.29 12.67 20.40
CA LEU A 5 -6.09 11.37 21.05
C LEU A 5 -4.82 11.31 21.92
N GLY A 6 -4.33 12.46 22.37
CA GLY A 6 -3.16 12.54 23.23
C GLY A 6 -3.53 12.76 24.69
N SER A 7 -2.55 12.59 25.57
CA SER A 7 -2.77 12.59 27.02
C SER A 7 -3.12 13.98 27.58
N ASN A 8 -2.75 15.05 26.88
CA ASN A 8 -2.95 16.43 27.33
C ASN A 8 -2.93 17.38 26.12
N GLU A 9 -4.08 18.00 25.86
CA GLU A 9 -4.32 18.86 24.69
C GLU A 9 -3.29 19.98 24.55
N GLU A 10 -2.92 20.66 25.64
CA GLU A 10 -1.94 21.74 25.61
C GLU A 10 -0.54 21.23 25.24
N HIS A 11 -0.14 20.08 25.77
CA HIS A 11 1.14 19.46 25.44
C HIS A 11 1.20 18.97 24.01
N ASP A 12 0.11 18.39 23.51
CA ASP A 12 0.04 17.83 22.17
C ASP A 12 0.02 18.96 21.11
N ALA A 13 -0.71 20.05 21.38
CA ALA A 13 -0.69 21.25 20.56
C ALA A 13 0.72 21.85 20.47
N LYS A 14 1.42 22.00 21.60
CA LYS A 14 2.80 22.53 21.64
C LYS A 14 3.80 21.65 20.87
N LYS A 15 3.64 20.32 20.91
CA LYS A 15 4.48 19.40 20.14
C LYS A 15 4.23 19.52 18.65
N LEU A 16 2.95 19.58 18.25
CA LEU A 16 2.57 19.71 16.85
C LEU A 16 3.04 21.04 16.26
N GLU A 17 2.85 22.15 16.99
CA GLU A 17 3.31 23.48 16.58
C GLU A 17 4.83 23.49 16.31
N ARG A 18 5.63 23.00 17.26
CA ARG A 18 7.09 22.89 17.09
C ARG A 18 7.49 22.02 15.91
N PHE A 19 6.82 20.89 15.72
CA PHE A 19 7.08 20.00 14.59
C PHE A 19 6.79 20.69 13.25
N LEU A 20 5.69 21.43 13.16
CA LEU A 20 5.33 22.17 11.95
C LEU A 20 6.32 23.31 11.69
N GLU A 21 6.69 24.09 12.72
CA GLU A 21 7.72 25.13 12.63
C GLU A 21 9.04 24.58 12.08
N ASP A 22 9.50 23.42 12.59
CA ASP A 22 10.71 22.75 12.12
C ASP A 22 10.57 22.30 10.66
N CYS A 23 9.42 21.75 10.26
CA CYS A 23 9.16 21.33 8.88
C CYS A 23 9.25 22.51 7.90
N PHE A 24 8.65 23.65 8.23
CA PHE A 24 8.68 24.84 7.38
C PHE A 24 10.06 25.50 7.36
N SER A 25 10.69 25.64 8.52
CA SER A 25 12.00 26.31 8.66
C SER A 25 13.11 25.56 7.91
N ASN A 26 13.01 24.23 7.82
CA ASN A 26 13.95 23.40 7.07
C ASN A 26 13.53 23.17 5.60
N GLY A 27 12.44 23.77 5.14
CA GLY A 27 11.96 23.64 3.77
C GLY A 27 11.42 22.25 3.40
N VAL A 28 11.09 21.41 4.41
CA VAL A 28 10.47 20.09 4.21
C VAL A 28 9.02 20.25 3.74
N ALA A 29 8.32 21.26 4.25
CA ALA A 29 6.98 21.64 3.82
C ALA A 29 6.97 23.04 3.20
N VAL A 30 6.15 23.23 2.15
CA VAL A 30 5.97 24.52 1.46
C VAL A 30 4.70 25.23 1.91
N ASP A 31 3.65 24.46 2.20
CA ASP A 31 2.35 24.96 2.69
C ASP A 31 1.68 23.88 3.56
N GLY A 32 0.72 24.28 4.41
CA GLY A 32 0.00 23.36 5.29
C GLY A 32 -1.22 23.99 5.96
N VAL A 33 -2.22 23.15 6.22
CA VAL A 33 -3.44 23.54 6.95
C VAL A 33 -3.64 22.60 8.13
N GLN A 34 -3.81 23.17 9.33
CA GLN A 34 -4.17 22.44 10.53
C GLN A 34 -5.68 22.59 10.81
N ALA A 35 -6.39 21.47 10.91
CA ALA A 35 -7.80 21.47 11.26
C ALA A 35 -8.05 22.09 12.64
N GLN A 36 -9.02 22.99 12.73
CA GLN A 36 -9.48 23.66 13.95
C GLN A 36 -10.80 23.08 14.49
N SER A 37 -11.40 22.14 13.75
CA SER A 37 -12.65 21.48 14.14
C SER A 37 -12.71 20.03 13.67
N SER A 38 -13.58 19.23 14.29
CA SER A 38 -13.75 17.82 13.94
C SER A 38 -14.32 17.65 12.53
N ALA A 39 -15.09 18.62 12.07
CA ALA A 39 -15.58 18.70 10.71
C ALA A 39 -14.44 18.91 9.71
N GLU A 40 -13.52 19.83 9.99
CA GLU A 40 -12.32 20.04 9.16
C GLU A 40 -11.40 18.81 9.17
N SER A 41 -11.16 18.21 10.34
CA SER A 41 -10.37 16.97 10.45
C SER A 41 -10.98 15.84 9.63
N SER A 42 -12.30 15.64 9.73
CA SER A 42 -13.02 14.64 8.94
C SER A 42 -12.96 14.93 7.44
N ALA A 43 -13.00 16.21 7.03
CA ALA A 43 -12.88 16.61 5.64
C ALA A 43 -11.48 16.32 5.08
N MET A 44 -10.43 16.56 5.87
CA MET A 44 -9.05 16.21 5.51
C MET A 44 -8.86 14.69 5.41
N TRP A 45 -9.37 13.92 6.38
CA TRP A 45 -9.34 12.45 6.35
C TRP A 45 -10.03 11.88 5.12
N ARG A 46 -11.18 12.45 4.73
CA ARG A 46 -11.91 12.03 3.54
C ARG A 46 -11.06 12.10 2.27
N LEU A 47 -10.12 13.04 2.15
CA LEU A 47 -9.20 13.09 1.00
C LEU A 47 -8.36 11.81 0.90
N ARG A 48 -7.79 11.35 2.02
CA ARG A 48 -6.98 10.12 2.07
C ARG A 48 -7.83 8.85 1.96
N GLU A 49 -8.97 8.80 2.63
CA GLU A 49 -9.85 7.62 2.66
C GLU A 49 -10.58 7.39 1.33
N SER A 50 -10.80 8.44 0.54
CA SER A 50 -11.43 8.33 -0.78
C SER A 50 -10.47 8.00 -1.92
N ALA A 51 -9.15 7.99 -1.69
CA ALA A 51 -8.16 7.67 -2.72
C ALA A 51 -8.42 6.33 -3.45
N PRO A 52 -8.77 5.21 -2.76
CA PRO A 52 -9.10 3.96 -3.45
C PRO A 52 -10.34 4.07 -4.35
N LEU A 53 -11.32 4.92 -3.99
CA LEU A 53 -12.52 5.18 -4.78
C LEU A 53 -12.17 5.99 -6.03
N ALA A 54 -11.34 7.01 -5.89
CA ALA A 54 -10.85 7.81 -7.01
C ALA A 54 -10.09 6.94 -8.03
N VAL A 55 -9.20 6.06 -7.55
CA VAL A 55 -8.50 5.08 -8.40
C VAL A 55 -9.47 4.17 -9.15
N SER A 56 -10.51 3.67 -8.47
CA SER A 56 -11.51 2.80 -9.11
C SER A 56 -12.40 3.56 -10.10
N ALA A 57 -12.61 4.87 -9.91
CA ALA A 57 -13.39 5.70 -10.81
C ALA A 57 -12.60 6.10 -12.08
N ASP A 58 -11.27 6.05 -12.03
CA ASP A 58 -10.40 6.42 -13.16
C ASP A 58 -10.36 5.37 -14.29
N GLY A 59 -10.73 4.11 -14.00
CA GLY A 59 -10.79 3.04 -14.99
C GLY A 59 -10.58 1.65 -14.39
N PHE A 60 -10.09 0.71 -15.20
CA PHE A 60 -9.61 -0.57 -14.70
C PHE A 60 -8.34 -0.38 -13.88
N ALA A 61 -8.32 -0.87 -12.64
CA ALA A 61 -7.23 -0.64 -11.69
C ALA A 61 -6.49 -1.94 -11.34
N TYR A 62 -5.20 -1.98 -11.64
CA TYR A 62 -4.24 -2.96 -11.13
C TYR A 62 -3.78 -2.49 -9.75
N LYS A 63 -4.50 -2.95 -8.71
CA LYS A 63 -4.26 -2.55 -7.32
C LYS A 63 -3.19 -3.41 -6.70
N ASN A 64 -2.11 -2.79 -6.23
CA ASN A 64 -1.04 -3.46 -5.48
C ASN A 64 -1.00 -2.95 -4.05
N ASP A 65 -0.65 -3.87 -3.16
CA ASP A 65 -0.52 -3.66 -1.73
C ASP A 65 0.74 -4.39 -1.32
N VAL A 66 1.80 -3.65 -1.04
CA VAL A 66 3.15 -4.18 -0.82
C VAL A 66 3.80 -3.42 0.33
N SER A 67 4.68 -4.08 1.08
CA SER A 67 5.53 -3.38 2.05
C SER A 67 6.94 -3.22 1.50
N LEU A 68 7.57 -2.09 1.78
CA LEU A 68 8.93 -1.77 1.35
C LEU A 68 9.67 -1.03 2.47
N PRO A 69 11.01 -1.16 2.55
CA PRO A 69 11.84 -0.21 3.27
C PRO A 69 11.56 1.23 2.81
N LEU A 70 11.63 2.18 3.74
CA LEU A 70 11.24 3.59 3.52
C LEU A 70 12.02 4.25 2.37
N GLU A 71 13.30 3.93 2.25
CA GLU A 71 14.18 4.41 1.19
C GLU A 71 13.72 4.00 -0.22
N HIS A 72 12.93 2.93 -0.32
CA HIS A 72 12.44 2.37 -1.57
C HIS A 72 10.96 2.66 -1.82
N PHE A 73 10.26 3.27 -0.86
CA PHE A 73 8.80 3.44 -0.87
C PHE A 73 8.25 4.04 -2.17
N TYR A 74 8.86 5.14 -2.64
CA TYR A 74 8.44 5.78 -3.89
C TYR A 74 9.27 5.35 -5.11
N GLN A 75 10.44 4.73 -4.90
CA GLN A 75 11.31 4.29 -6.01
C GLN A 75 10.60 3.28 -6.92
N LEU A 76 9.86 2.33 -6.35
CA LEU A 76 9.05 1.38 -7.15
C LEU A 76 8.06 2.11 -8.08
N THR A 77 7.50 3.24 -7.63
CA THR A 77 6.55 4.01 -8.43
C THR A 77 7.22 4.58 -9.68
N GLU A 78 8.46 5.07 -9.55
CA GLU A 78 9.24 5.57 -10.69
C GLU A 78 9.61 4.47 -11.68
N GLU A 79 10.02 3.30 -11.18
CA GLU A 79 10.34 2.14 -12.01
C GLU A 79 9.13 1.68 -12.83
N ILE A 80 7.96 1.59 -12.18
CA ILE A 80 6.71 1.23 -12.85
C ILE A 80 6.28 2.33 -13.83
N ARG A 81 6.51 3.61 -13.51
CA ARG A 81 6.23 4.72 -14.43
C ARG A 81 7.07 4.64 -15.69
N ALA A 82 8.37 4.40 -15.57
CA ALA A 82 9.24 4.21 -16.72
C ALA A 82 8.81 3.01 -17.57
N ARG A 83 8.50 1.88 -16.93
CA ARG A 83 8.13 0.62 -17.59
C ARG A 83 6.78 0.66 -18.29
N CYS A 84 5.80 1.35 -17.70
CA CYS A 84 4.41 1.38 -18.18
C CYS A 84 4.00 2.72 -18.82
N ALA A 85 4.95 3.62 -19.11
CA ALA A 85 4.69 4.99 -19.55
C ALA A 85 3.72 5.14 -20.74
N LYS A 86 3.68 4.15 -21.64
CA LYS A 86 2.81 4.16 -22.84
C LYS A 86 1.53 3.33 -22.70
N LEU A 87 1.42 2.55 -21.61
CA LEU A 87 0.37 1.57 -21.40
C LEU A 87 -0.60 1.99 -20.28
N ALA A 88 -0.06 2.62 -19.24
CA ALA A 88 -0.84 3.09 -18.11
C ALA A 88 -1.51 4.43 -18.42
N LYS A 89 -2.73 4.61 -17.91
CA LYS A 89 -3.42 5.89 -17.85
C LYS A 89 -2.86 6.74 -16.73
N ASN A 90 -2.90 6.23 -15.50
CA ASN A 90 -2.29 6.84 -14.32
C ASN A 90 -1.54 5.81 -13.48
N ILE A 91 -0.52 6.27 -12.76
CA ILE A 91 0.20 5.50 -11.75
C ILE A 91 0.19 6.31 -10.47
N VAL A 92 -0.47 5.77 -9.45
CA VAL A 92 -0.78 6.47 -8.20
C VAL A 92 -0.29 5.64 -7.03
N THR A 93 0.52 6.24 -6.18
CA THR A 93 1.01 5.63 -4.94
C THR A 93 0.62 6.47 -3.76
N TYR A 94 -0.02 5.83 -2.79
CA TYR A 94 -0.36 6.36 -1.48
C TYR A 94 -0.26 5.20 -0.49
N GLY A 95 -0.32 5.46 0.80
CA GLY A 95 -0.22 4.37 1.77
C GLY A 95 0.02 4.85 3.18
N HIS A 96 0.61 3.96 3.96
CA HIS A 96 1.00 4.18 5.34
C HIS A 96 2.54 4.29 5.33
N LEU A 97 3.04 5.50 5.07
CA LEU A 97 4.48 5.71 4.96
C LEU A 97 5.19 5.23 6.23
N GLY A 98 4.64 5.52 7.42
CA GLY A 98 5.27 5.20 8.71
C GLY A 98 5.55 3.72 8.97
N ASP A 99 4.88 2.78 8.30
CA ASP A 99 5.12 1.33 8.42
C ASP A 99 5.61 0.68 7.11
N GLY A 100 5.86 1.49 6.07
CA GLY A 100 6.35 1.03 4.77
C GLY A 100 5.28 0.40 3.87
N ASN A 101 3.99 0.46 4.21
CA ASN A 101 2.91 -0.06 3.38
C ASN A 101 2.55 0.89 2.23
N SER A 102 2.78 0.43 1.00
CA SER A 102 2.55 1.14 -0.25
C SER A 102 1.37 0.53 -1.04
N HIS A 103 0.33 1.33 -1.24
CA HIS A 103 -0.73 1.06 -2.21
C HIS A 103 -0.37 1.66 -3.57
N LEU A 104 0.38 0.90 -4.37
CA LEU A 104 0.72 1.27 -5.75
C LEU A 104 -0.39 0.81 -6.69
N ASN A 105 -1.00 1.76 -7.39
CA ASN A 105 -2.10 1.49 -8.30
C ASN A 105 -1.74 1.96 -9.70
N VAL A 106 -2.03 1.11 -10.69
CA VAL A 106 -1.90 1.46 -12.10
C VAL A 106 -3.27 1.36 -12.74
N THR A 107 -3.71 2.39 -13.46
CA THR A 107 -5.02 2.42 -14.10
C THR A 107 -4.90 2.36 -15.62
N SER A 108 -5.96 1.90 -16.27
CA SER A 108 -6.14 1.88 -17.74
C SER A 108 -7.62 2.00 -18.08
N GLU A 109 -7.97 2.34 -19.33
CA GLU A 109 -9.38 2.47 -19.76
C GLU A 109 -10.16 1.14 -19.62
N GLY A 110 -9.46 0.01 -19.73
CA GLY A 110 -9.99 -1.33 -19.53
C GLY A 110 -8.87 -2.31 -19.22
N TYR A 111 -9.21 -3.58 -18.99
CA TYR A 111 -8.19 -4.62 -18.83
C TYR A 111 -7.29 -4.71 -20.08
N SER A 112 -5.98 -4.66 -19.85
CA SER A 112 -4.93 -4.86 -20.84
C SER A 112 -4.00 -5.99 -20.39
N GLN A 113 -3.88 -7.03 -21.21
CA GLN A 113 -2.94 -8.12 -20.96
C GLN A 113 -1.49 -7.62 -21.05
N GLU A 114 -1.18 -6.75 -22.01
CA GLU A 114 0.16 -6.18 -22.19
C GLU A 114 0.62 -5.37 -20.97
N LEU A 115 -0.30 -4.60 -20.36
CA LEU A 115 -0.02 -3.89 -19.13
C LEU A 115 0.15 -4.85 -17.95
N TYR A 116 -0.68 -5.90 -17.86
CA TYR A 116 -0.53 -6.93 -16.85
C TYR A 116 0.86 -7.59 -16.93
N ASP A 117 1.27 -8.04 -18.11
CA ASP A 117 2.56 -8.71 -18.35
C ASP A 117 3.74 -7.75 -18.16
N SER A 118 3.52 -6.44 -18.37
CA SER A 118 4.50 -5.41 -18.05
C SER A 118 4.66 -5.22 -16.53
N LEU A 119 3.59 -5.41 -15.74
CA LEU A 119 3.63 -5.26 -14.29
C LEU A 119 4.11 -6.51 -13.57
N TYR A 120 3.63 -7.69 -13.97
CA TYR A 120 3.86 -8.95 -13.26
C TYR A 120 4.65 -9.94 -14.12
N PRO A 121 5.61 -10.68 -13.55
CA PRO A 121 5.97 -10.73 -12.13
C PRO A 121 6.87 -9.58 -11.63
N PHE A 122 7.31 -8.68 -12.51
CA PHE A 122 8.34 -7.67 -12.23
C PHE A 122 8.12 -6.90 -10.92
N LEU A 123 6.91 -6.38 -10.67
CA LEU A 123 6.60 -5.61 -9.47
C LEU A 123 6.90 -6.42 -8.20
N TYR A 124 6.48 -7.68 -8.17
CA TYR A 124 6.69 -8.55 -7.01
C TYR A 124 8.14 -8.99 -6.85
N GLU A 125 8.83 -9.27 -7.96
CA GLU A 125 10.26 -9.58 -7.94
C GLU A 125 11.08 -8.39 -7.44
N TRP A 126 10.75 -7.19 -7.89
CA TRP A 126 11.38 -5.95 -7.44
C TRP A 126 11.17 -5.75 -5.94
N VAL A 127 9.93 -5.92 -5.45
CA VAL A 127 9.61 -5.79 -4.02
C VAL A 127 10.43 -6.76 -3.17
N ILE A 128 10.52 -8.03 -3.57
CA ILE A 128 11.32 -9.03 -2.83
C ILE A 128 12.81 -8.73 -2.91
N ALA A 129 13.32 -8.30 -4.07
CA ALA A 129 14.73 -7.95 -4.23
C ALA A 129 15.16 -6.78 -3.32
N HIS A 130 14.22 -5.93 -2.91
CA HIS A 130 14.44 -4.79 -2.01
C HIS A 130 13.95 -5.07 -0.57
N GLY A 131 13.81 -6.34 -0.19
CA GLY A 131 13.49 -6.72 1.20
C GLY A 131 12.05 -6.44 1.63
N GLY A 132 11.13 -6.28 0.67
CA GLY A 132 9.72 -6.03 0.92
C GLY A 132 8.84 -7.29 1.00
N SER A 133 7.52 -7.07 1.11
CA SER A 133 6.49 -8.12 1.02
C SER A 133 5.52 -7.83 -0.12
N ILE A 134 5.16 -8.86 -0.89
CA ILE A 134 4.17 -8.76 -1.98
C ILE A 134 2.73 -8.52 -1.48
N SER A 135 2.50 -8.61 -0.16
CA SER A 135 1.24 -8.28 0.50
C SER A 135 1.50 -7.74 1.89
N ALA A 136 1.08 -6.50 2.14
CA ALA A 136 1.25 -5.84 3.43
C ALA A 136 0.05 -6.13 4.34
N GLU A 137 -1.17 -5.93 3.83
CA GLU A 137 -2.41 -6.06 4.63
C GLU A 137 -3.50 -6.87 3.94
N HIS A 138 -3.54 -6.93 2.60
CA HIS A 138 -4.66 -7.57 1.87
C HIS A 138 -4.59 -9.10 1.76
N GLY A 139 -3.47 -9.70 2.19
CA GLY A 139 -3.23 -11.15 2.11
C GLY A 139 -2.96 -11.63 0.68
N ILE A 140 -2.89 -12.95 0.49
CA ILE A 140 -2.54 -13.58 -0.79
C ILE A 140 -3.81 -13.79 -1.65
N GLY A 141 -4.78 -14.52 -1.11
CA GLY A 141 -6.01 -14.88 -1.82
C GLY A 141 -5.72 -15.53 -3.19
N GLN A 142 -6.74 -15.60 -4.05
CA GLN A 142 -6.56 -16.19 -5.37
C GLN A 142 -5.67 -15.35 -6.29
N LEU A 143 -5.73 -14.02 -6.17
CA LEU A 143 -5.05 -13.09 -7.07
C LEU A 143 -3.52 -13.20 -6.98
N LYS A 144 -2.97 -13.27 -5.75
CA LYS A 144 -1.53 -13.35 -5.54
C LYS A 144 -1.01 -14.78 -5.37
N LEU A 145 -1.88 -15.79 -5.48
CA LEU A 145 -1.50 -17.20 -5.31
C LEU A 145 -0.34 -17.64 -6.23
N PRO A 146 -0.29 -17.25 -7.53
CA PRO A 146 0.85 -17.60 -8.39
C PRO A 146 2.21 -17.08 -7.89
N TYR A 147 2.18 -16.03 -7.07
CA TYR A 147 3.35 -15.33 -6.55
C TYR A 147 3.60 -15.62 -5.06
N SER A 148 2.75 -16.44 -4.41
CA SER A 148 2.77 -16.68 -2.96
C SER A 148 4.09 -17.27 -2.43
N SER A 149 4.88 -17.89 -3.31
CA SER A 149 6.19 -18.43 -2.98
C SER A 149 7.32 -17.40 -2.96
N LEU A 150 7.11 -16.21 -3.53
CA LEU A 150 8.11 -15.15 -3.56
C LEU A 150 8.41 -14.67 -2.14
N GLY A 151 9.70 -14.62 -1.80
CA GLY A 151 10.16 -14.22 -0.47
C GLY A 151 9.88 -15.24 0.65
N LYS A 152 9.52 -16.49 0.31
CA LYS A 152 9.29 -17.58 1.28
C LYS A 152 10.17 -18.78 1.00
N SER A 153 10.82 -19.28 2.04
CA SER A 153 11.62 -20.50 1.99
C SER A 153 10.76 -21.73 1.74
N ALA A 154 11.37 -22.82 1.27
CA ALA A 154 10.68 -24.10 1.14
C ALA A 154 10.13 -24.61 2.50
N ALA A 155 10.85 -24.36 3.59
CA ALA A 155 10.45 -24.78 4.93
C ALA A 155 9.22 -24.01 5.44
N GLU A 156 9.15 -22.70 5.23
CA GLU A 156 7.97 -21.90 5.59
C GLU A 156 6.74 -22.37 4.83
N ARG A 157 6.87 -22.65 3.53
CA ARG A 157 5.76 -23.14 2.70
C ARG A 157 5.28 -24.52 3.15
N ASP A 158 6.20 -25.44 3.39
CA ASP A 158 5.88 -26.79 3.89
C ASP A 158 5.17 -26.73 5.26
N LEU A 159 5.62 -25.87 6.16
CA LEU A 159 4.99 -25.69 7.47
C LEU A 159 3.53 -25.23 7.35
N VAL A 160 3.26 -24.26 6.47
CA VAL A 160 1.90 -23.74 6.27
C VAL A 160 0.97 -24.83 5.70
N TRP A 161 1.46 -25.64 4.75
CA TRP A 161 0.71 -26.79 4.24
C TRP A 161 0.41 -27.84 5.31
N LYS A 162 1.37 -28.13 6.18
CA LYS A 162 1.16 -29.03 7.33
C LYS A 162 0.09 -28.51 8.28
N ILE A 163 0.12 -27.22 8.60
CA ILE A 163 -0.92 -26.58 9.42
C ILE A 163 -2.29 -26.71 8.74
N LYS A 164 -2.38 -26.40 7.43
CA LYS A 164 -3.63 -26.53 6.67
C LYS A 164 -4.18 -27.96 6.71
N ALA A 165 -3.33 -28.97 6.55
CA ALA A 165 -3.74 -30.38 6.58
C ALA A 165 -4.25 -30.85 7.95
N ILE A 166 -3.75 -30.28 9.05
CA ILE A 166 -4.23 -30.60 10.41
C ILE A 166 -5.65 -30.06 10.62
N PHE A 167 -5.90 -28.81 10.23
CA PHE A 167 -7.16 -28.13 10.53
C PHE A 167 -8.24 -28.30 9.44
N ASP A 168 -7.85 -28.61 8.21
CA ASP A 168 -8.77 -28.84 7.09
C ASP A 168 -8.28 -29.97 6.18
N PRO A 169 -8.28 -31.23 6.68
CA PRO A 169 -7.81 -32.38 5.92
C PRO A 169 -8.64 -32.66 4.66
N SER A 170 -9.91 -32.23 4.65
CA SER A 170 -10.80 -32.39 3.50
C SER A 170 -10.69 -31.25 2.48
N GLY A 171 -9.91 -30.20 2.77
CA GLY A 171 -9.71 -29.06 1.87
C GLY A 171 -10.97 -28.25 1.59
N ILE A 172 -11.96 -28.26 2.48
CA ILE A 172 -13.27 -27.61 2.24
C ILE A 172 -13.29 -26.13 2.64
N LEU A 173 -12.33 -25.68 3.45
CA LEU A 173 -12.25 -24.31 3.91
C LEU A 173 -11.47 -23.47 2.89
N ASN A 174 -12.20 -22.71 2.06
CA ASN A 174 -11.66 -21.74 1.10
C ASN A 174 -10.63 -22.34 0.12
N PRO A 175 -11.01 -23.34 -0.70
CA PRO A 175 -10.10 -23.91 -1.70
C PRO A 175 -9.66 -22.86 -2.73
N TYR A 176 -8.48 -23.08 -3.34
CA TYR A 176 -7.89 -22.29 -4.43
C TYR A 176 -7.39 -20.86 -4.09
N LYS A 177 -7.13 -20.57 -2.81
CA LYS A 177 -6.81 -19.20 -2.36
C LYS A 177 -5.39 -19.06 -1.82
N THR A 178 -5.13 -19.42 -0.56
CA THR A 178 -3.97 -18.89 0.17
C THR A 178 -2.72 -19.77 0.08
N PHE A 179 -2.89 -21.09 -0.07
CA PHE A 179 -1.82 -22.09 -0.14
C PHE A 179 -2.23 -23.11 -1.18
#